data_AF-A0A9W6CEF9-F1
#
_entry.id   AF-A0A9W6CEF9-F1
#
_cell.length_a   1.000
_cell.length_b   1.000
_cell.length_c   1.000
_cell.angle_alpha   90.00
_cell.angle_beta   90.00
_cell.angle_gamma   90.00
#
_symmetry.space_group_name_H-M   'P 1'
#
loop_
_entity.id
_entity.type
_entity.pdbx_description
1 polymer ?
#
loop_
_entity_poly.entity_id
_entity_poly.type
_entity_poly.pdbx_seq_one_letter_code
_entity_poly.pdbx_strand_id
1 'polypeptide(L)'
;MLQSCGNSQWLGDGVYLYPEIFLAFRWINIRYKEKYPLDQIDELLLKEYMILEVELKCESDRIFSLVRSTENLIEFDHIKKRYLEKAKGSKRISANNSSVVDGIVINLMFNTMGYGKKYDAVEAYFPYKGNIKLDSSRIGNIGECQMCVKNLKCIGKISDCTERINYKEYSKKLHKFNQYRTQRIKDIKS
;
A
#
# COMPACT_ATOMS: atom_id res chain seq x y z
N MET A 1 -17.66 4.57 -3.20
CA MET A 1 -16.28 4.04 -3.19
C MET A 1 -16.32 2.70 -2.47
N LEU A 2 -15.94 1.61 -3.14
CA LEU A 2 -15.95 0.28 -2.53
C LEU A 2 -14.76 0.14 -1.59
N GLN A 3 -15.00 -0.29 -0.35
CA GLN A 3 -13.92 -0.59 0.59
C GLN A 3 -13.24 -1.90 0.20
N SER A 4 -11.91 -1.93 0.28
CA SER A 4 -11.16 -3.18 0.26
C SER A 4 -11.36 -3.86 1.60
N CYS A 5 -11.94 -5.05 1.63
CA CYS A 5 -12.19 -5.82 2.85
C CYS A 5 -11.50 -7.19 2.79
N GLY A 6 -11.11 -7.72 3.95
CA GLY A 6 -10.61 -9.08 4.12
C GLY A 6 -9.12 -9.17 4.48
N ASN A 7 -8.65 -10.40 4.70
CA ASN A 7 -7.36 -10.66 5.32
C ASN A 7 -6.14 -10.44 4.39
N SER A 8 -6.34 -10.27 3.09
CA SER A 8 -5.23 -10.11 2.12
C SER A 8 -4.70 -8.69 2.01
N GLN A 9 -5.36 -7.71 2.64
CA GLN A 9 -5.07 -6.29 2.51
C GLN A 9 -3.97 -5.86 3.49
N TRP A 10 -2.92 -5.18 3.02
CA TRP A 10 -1.70 -4.92 3.82
C TRP A 10 -1.93 -4.07 5.07
N LEU A 11 -2.83 -3.09 4.96
CA LEU A 11 -3.25 -2.17 6.01
C LEU A 11 -4.65 -2.49 6.55
N GLY A 12 -5.21 -3.66 6.23
CA GLY A 12 -6.56 -4.07 6.64
C GLY A 12 -7.67 -3.36 5.85
N ASP A 13 -8.87 -3.33 6.42
CA ASP A 13 -10.08 -2.92 5.71
C ASP A 13 -10.15 -1.40 5.54
N GLY A 14 -10.50 -0.92 4.35
CA GLY A 14 -10.63 0.51 4.11
C GLY A 14 -10.47 0.91 2.65
N VAL A 15 -10.30 2.22 2.43
CA VAL A 15 -10.04 2.80 1.10
C VAL A 15 -8.55 3.03 0.95
N TYR A 16 -7.96 2.46 -0.09
CA TYR A 16 -6.53 2.56 -0.36
C TYR A 16 -6.20 3.68 -1.32
N LEU A 17 -5.22 4.48 -0.95
CA LEU A 17 -4.75 5.62 -1.72
C LEU A 17 -3.22 5.55 -1.86
N TYR A 18 -2.76 5.98 -3.03
CA TYR A 18 -1.35 6.25 -3.27
C TYR A 18 -1.11 7.76 -3.25
N PRO A 19 -0.06 8.25 -2.57
CA PRO A 19 0.30 9.66 -2.61
C PRO A 19 0.86 10.08 -3.97
N GLU A 20 1.35 9.13 -4.77
CA GLU A 20 1.94 9.38 -6.08
C GLU A 20 1.09 8.77 -7.21
N ILE A 21 0.70 9.59 -8.18
CA ILE A 21 -0.05 9.17 -9.37
C ILE A 21 0.67 8.07 -10.17
N PHE A 22 2.01 8.08 -10.18
CA PHE A 22 2.80 7.04 -10.83
C PHE A 22 2.59 5.66 -10.17
N LEU A 23 2.51 5.60 -8.85
CA LEU A 23 2.26 4.36 -8.13
C LEU A 23 0.83 3.87 -8.31
N ALA A 24 -0.15 4.79 -8.36
CA ALA A 24 -1.52 4.47 -8.73
C ALA A 24 -1.61 3.90 -10.16
N PHE A 25 -0.92 4.51 -11.13
CA PHE A 25 -0.83 4.00 -12.50
C PHE A 25 -0.19 2.61 -12.55
N ARG A 26 0.92 2.40 -11.84
CA ARG A 26 1.56 1.09 -11.72
C ARG A 26 0.59 0.05 -11.17
N TRP A 27 -0.18 0.40 -10.14
CA TRP A 27 -1.16 -0.50 -9.53
C TRP A 27 -2.23 -0.94 -10.52
N ILE A 28 -2.89 -0.01 -11.23
CA ILE A 28 -3.90 -0.39 -12.23
C ILE A 28 -3.30 -1.22 -13.37
N ASN A 29 -2.04 -0.96 -13.75
CA ASN A 29 -1.35 -1.77 -14.76
C ASN A 29 -1.15 -3.22 -14.30
N ILE A 30 -0.79 -3.44 -13.03
CA ILE A 30 -0.67 -4.78 -12.43
C ILE A 30 -2.04 -5.46 -12.41
N ARG A 31 -3.07 -4.78 -11.90
CA ARG A 31 -4.43 -5.35 -11.79
C ARG A 31 -5.05 -5.69 -13.14
N TYR A 32 -4.79 -4.87 -14.15
CA TYR A 32 -5.20 -5.15 -15.53
C TYR A 32 -4.52 -6.41 -16.07
N LYS A 33 -3.19 -6.54 -15.91
CA LYS A 33 -2.42 -7.72 -16.35
C LYS A 33 -2.80 -9.01 -15.65
N GLU A 34 -3.30 -8.93 -14.41
CA GLU A 34 -3.83 -10.09 -13.69
C GLU A 34 -5.17 -10.58 -14.25
N LYS A 35 -5.93 -9.69 -14.92
CA LYS A 35 -7.29 -9.95 -15.38
C LYS A 35 -7.39 -10.21 -16.88
N TYR A 36 -6.52 -9.61 -17.69
CA TYR A 36 -6.58 -9.64 -19.15
C TYR A 36 -5.30 -10.23 -19.78
N PRO A 37 -5.40 -10.90 -20.94
CA PRO A 37 -4.24 -11.44 -21.65
C PRO A 37 -3.29 -10.33 -22.15
N LEU A 38 -2.00 -10.66 -22.23
CA LEU A 38 -0.89 -9.70 -22.37
C LEU A 38 -0.82 -8.97 -23.72
N ASP A 39 -1.58 -9.42 -24.72
CA ASP A 39 -1.54 -8.97 -26.11
C ASP A 39 -2.35 -7.71 -26.40
N GLN A 40 -3.14 -7.19 -25.44
CA GLN A 40 -4.03 -6.02 -25.64
C GLN A 40 -3.84 -4.88 -24.62
N ILE A 41 -2.68 -4.80 -23.95
CA ILE A 41 -2.49 -3.95 -22.77
C ILE A 41 -2.48 -2.44 -23.09
N ASP A 42 -1.94 -2.05 -24.23
CA ASP A 42 -1.41 -0.68 -24.36
C ASP A 42 -2.45 0.41 -24.62
N GLU A 43 -3.66 0.10 -25.12
CA GLU A 43 -4.68 1.13 -25.42
C GLU A 43 -5.97 1.00 -24.61
N LEU A 44 -6.18 -0.14 -23.95
CA LEU A 44 -7.42 -0.42 -23.23
C LEU A 44 -7.35 -0.08 -21.73
N LEU A 45 -6.14 -0.03 -21.14
CA LEU A 45 -6.00 0.21 -19.70
C LEU A 45 -6.76 1.45 -19.22
N LEU A 46 -6.55 2.60 -19.86
CA LEU A 46 -7.19 3.87 -19.47
C LEU A 46 -8.64 4.00 -20.00
N LYS A 47 -9.13 3.03 -20.77
CA LYS A 47 -10.56 2.91 -21.12
C LYS A 47 -11.32 2.11 -20.06
N GLU A 48 -10.67 1.10 -19.50
CA GLU A 48 -11.24 0.19 -18.50
C GLU A 48 -11.04 0.66 -17.04
N TYR A 49 -10.01 1.48 -16.81
CA TYR A 49 -9.64 1.97 -15.48
C TYR A 49 -9.57 3.50 -15.44
N MET A 50 -9.96 4.04 -14.29
CA MET A 50 -9.90 5.45 -13.95
C MET A 50 -8.97 5.65 -12.75
N ILE A 51 -8.22 6.76 -12.74
CA ILE A 51 -7.47 7.21 -11.56
C ILE A 51 -8.19 8.41 -10.96
N LEU A 52 -8.55 8.26 -9.70
CA LEU A 52 -9.24 9.29 -8.92
C LEU A 52 -8.25 9.97 -7.98
N GLU A 53 -8.24 11.30 -8.01
CA GLU A 53 -7.61 12.15 -7.01
C GLU A 53 -8.62 12.41 -5.89
N VAL A 54 -8.17 12.28 -4.65
CA VAL A 54 -9.01 12.41 -3.46
C VAL A 54 -8.39 13.43 -2.52
N GLU A 55 -9.16 14.46 -2.19
CA GLU A 55 -8.84 15.40 -1.12
C GLU A 55 -9.20 14.76 0.22
N LEU A 56 -8.25 14.69 1.15
CA LEU A 56 -8.49 14.19 2.50
C LEU A 56 -8.63 15.35 3.48
N LYS A 57 -9.75 15.39 4.18
CA LYS A 57 -10.05 16.31 5.29
C LYS A 57 -9.60 15.71 6.63
N CYS A 58 -8.52 14.94 6.62
CA CYS A 58 -7.96 14.31 7.80
C CYS A 58 -6.91 15.25 8.41
N GLU A 59 -7.01 15.52 9.71
CA GLU A 59 -5.96 16.22 10.43
C GLU A 59 -4.71 15.31 10.51
N SER A 60 -3.52 15.89 10.40
CA SER A 60 -2.28 15.10 10.29
C SER A 60 -1.99 14.23 11.52
N ASP A 61 -2.42 14.67 12.70
CA ASP A 61 -2.32 13.95 13.97
C ASP A 61 -3.36 12.81 14.10
N ARG A 62 -4.41 12.83 13.28
CA ARG A 62 -5.40 11.75 13.15
C ARG A 62 -4.98 10.67 12.16
N ILE A 63 -3.72 10.69 11.68
CA ILE A 63 -3.15 9.62 10.86
C ILE A 63 -2.26 8.72 11.72
N PHE A 64 -2.64 7.45 11.85
CA PHE A 64 -1.78 6.44 12.47
C PHE A 64 -0.64 6.07 11.52
N SER A 65 0.47 6.81 11.60
CA SER A 65 1.60 6.67 10.69
C SER A 65 2.65 5.68 11.18
N LEU A 66 2.93 4.64 10.40
CA LEU A 66 4.07 3.73 10.60
C LEU A 66 5.37 4.25 9.95
N VAL A 67 5.32 5.42 9.31
CA VAL A 67 6.47 6.01 8.58
C VAL A 67 6.98 7.26 9.27
N ARG A 68 6.07 8.09 9.80
CA ARG A 68 6.34 9.40 10.38
C ARG A 68 6.26 9.44 11.91
N SER A 69 5.69 8.40 12.55
CA SER A 69 5.61 8.31 14.01
C SER A 69 6.30 7.05 14.53
N THR A 70 7.41 7.26 15.25
CA THR A 70 8.14 6.21 15.96
C THR A 70 7.27 5.54 17.02
N GLU A 71 6.45 6.32 17.72
CA GLU A 71 5.56 5.81 18.78
C GLU A 71 4.52 4.84 18.21
N ASN A 72 3.88 5.22 17.10
CA ASN A 72 2.91 4.36 16.41
C ASN A 72 3.56 3.05 15.93
N LEU A 73 4.79 3.10 15.42
CA LEU A 73 5.53 1.91 15.00
C LEU A 73 5.82 0.97 16.18
N ILE A 74 6.31 1.51 17.30
CA ILE A 74 6.56 0.75 18.53
C ILE A 74 5.26 0.10 19.03
N GLU A 75 4.16 0.85 19.01
CA GLU A 75 2.85 0.37 19.44
C GLU A 75 2.34 -0.77 18.56
N PHE A 76 2.42 -0.62 17.24
CA PHE A 76 2.08 -1.66 16.29
C PHE A 76 2.91 -2.94 16.50
N ASP A 77 4.23 -2.82 16.65
CA ASP A 77 5.13 -3.96 16.85
C ASP A 77 4.81 -4.73 18.14
N HIS A 78 4.51 -4.02 19.23
CA HIS A 78 4.09 -4.65 20.48
C HIS A 78 2.77 -5.42 20.34
N ILE A 79 1.78 -4.83 19.67
CA ILE A 79 0.47 -5.46 19.48
C ILE A 79 0.61 -6.68 18.55
N LYS A 80 1.37 -6.54 17.45
CA LYS A 80 1.67 -7.62 16.52
C LYS A 80 2.39 -8.78 17.21
N LYS A 81 3.39 -8.49 18.05
CA LYS A 81 4.10 -9.52 18.84
C LYS A 81 3.14 -10.29 19.74
N ARG A 82 2.31 -9.57 20.52
CA ARG A 82 1.30 -10.19 21.41
C ARG A 82 0.28 -11.01 20.63
N TYR A 83 -0.17 -10.51 19.48
CA TYR A 83 -1.08 -11.24 18.59
C TYR A 83 -0.44 -12.56 18.14
N LEU A 84 0.79 -12.52 17.65
CA LEU A 84 1.53 -13.70 17.21
C LEU A 84 1.80 -14.69 18.37
N GLU A 85 2.08 -14.20 19.58
CA GLU A 85 2.25 -15.05 20.77
C GLU A 85 0.96 -15.78 21.13
N LYS A 86 -0.19 -15.09 21.17
CA LYS A 86 -1.50 -15.70 21.41
C LYS A 86 -1.94 -16.64 20.28
N ALA A 87 -1.44 -16.38 19.07
CA ALA A 87 -1.73 -17.19 17.89
C ALA A 87 -0.98 -18.52 17.84
N LYS A 88 0.09 -18.69 18.64
CA LYS A 88 0.89 -19.93 18.69
C LYS A 88 -0.01 -21.10 19.06
N GLY A 89 -0.26 -21.98 18.10
CA GLY A 89 -1.14 -23.15 18.25
C GLY A 89 -2.44 -23.07 17.43
N SER A 90 -2.79 -21.92 16.83
CA SER A 90 -3.95 -21.84 15.95
C SER A 90 -3.60 -22.20 14.49
N LYS A 91 -4.30 -23.19 13.91
CA LYS A 91 -4.15 -23.57 12.49
C LYS A 91 -4.48 -22.43 11.51
N ARG A 92 -5.33 -21.48 11.94
CA ARG A 92 -5.79 -20.35 11.13
C ARG A 92 -4.71 -19.31 10.88
N ILE A 93 -3.71 -19.19 11.77
CA ILE A 93 -2.66 -18.17 11.66
C ILE A 93 -1.38 -18.75 11.06
N SER A 94 -1.08 -20.04 11.28
CA SER A 94 0.04 -20.72 10.60
C SER A 94 -0.12 -20.83 9.08
N ALA A 95 -1.35 -20.74 8.57
CA ALA A 95 -1.66 -20.72 7.14
C ALA A 95 -1.51 -19.34 6.49
N ASN A 96 -1.32 -18.28 7.28
CA ASN A 96 -1.26 -16.91 6.79
C ASN A 96 0.20 -16.44 6.66
N ASN A 97 0.56 -15.87 5.51
CA ASN A 97 1.86 -15.21 5.32
C ASN A 97 2.00 -14.00 6.24
N SER A 98 3.23 -13.60 6.57
CA SER A 98 3.53 -12.47 7.47
C SER A 98 2.85 -11.15 7.06
N SER A 99 2.63 -10.91 5.77
CA SER A 99 1.92 -9.73 5.26
C SER A 99 0.41 -9.74 5.52
N VAL A 100 -0.20 -10.92 5.62
CA VAL A 100 -1.62 -11.09 6.00
C VAL A 100 -1.81 -10.77 7.49
N VAL A 101 -0.77 -10.95 8.30
CA VAL A 101 -0.81 -10.63 9.72
C VAL A 101 -0.92 -9.13 9.97
N ASP A 102 -0.26 -8.29 9.15
CA ASP A 102 -0.25 -6.84 9.35
C ASP A 102 -1.65 -6.22 9.24
N GLY A 103 -2.38 -6.55 8.18
CA GLY A 103 -3.74 -6.07 7.99
C GLY A 103 -4.71 -6.56 9.07
N ILE A 104 -4.55 -7.81 9.53
CA ILE A 104 -5.36 -8.36 10.63
C ILE A 104 -5.09 -7.60 11.92
N VAL A 105 -3.83 -7.33 12.25
CA VAL A 105 -3.45 -6.56 13.44
C VAL A 105 -3.99 -5.14 13.37
N ILE A 106 -3.89 -4.48 12.21
CA ILE A 106 -4.46 -3.13 12.03
C ILE A 106 -5.98 -3.15 12.20
N ASN A 107 -6.67 -4.14 11.64
CA ASN A 107 -8.12 -4.29 11.83
C ASN A 107 -8.47 -4.50 13.31
N LEU A 108 -7.70 -5.31 14.04
CA LEU A 108 -7.86 -5.49 15.49
C LEU A 108 -7.70 -4.17 16.25
N MET A 109 -6.67 -3.39 15.92
CA MET A 109 -6.41 -2.10 16.54
C MET A 109 -7.58 -1.12 16.32
N PHE A 110 -8.00 -0.96 15.06
CA PHE A 110 -9.02 0.02 14.70
C PHE A 110 -10.42 -0.37 15.15
N ASN A 111 -10.81 -1.63 14.95
CA ASN A 111 -12.18 -2.08 15.17
C ASN A 111 -12.43 -2.46 16.64
N THR A 112 -11.43 -3.02 17.33
CA THR A 112 -11.61 -3.60 18.67
C THR A 112 -10.91 -2.79 19.76
N MET A 113 -9.71 -2.26 19.49
CA MET A 113 -8.91 -1.55 20.50
C MET A 113 -9.20 -0.03 20.54
N GLY A 114 -10.16 0.44 19.74
CA GLY A 114 -10.64 1.82 19.77
C GLY A 114 -9.81 2.83 18.99
N TYR A 115 -8.84 2.41 18.18
CA TYR A 115 -7.99 3.31 17.39
C TYR A 115 -8.80 4.07 16.35
N GLY A 116 -9.90 3.49 15.83
CA GLY A 116 -10.80 4.17 14.91
C GLY A 116 -11.54 5.38 15.52
N LYS A 117 -11.48 5.59 16.84
CA LYS A 117 -11.97 6.83 17.48
C LYS A 117 -10.92 7.95 17.45
N LYS A 118 -9.64 7.57 17.46
CA LYS A 118 -8.50 8.50 17.53
C LYS A 118 -7.97 8.86 16.15
N TYR A 119 -7.97 7.89 15.25
CA TYR A 119 -7.34 7.99 13.93
C TYR A 119 -8.36 7.73 12.82
N ASP A 120 -8.20 8.43 11.71
CA ASP A 120 -9.05 8.31 10.53
C ASP A 120 -8.40 7.47 9.43
N ALA A 121 -7.08 7.35 9.43
CA ALA A 121 -6.31 6.62 8.43
C ALA A 121 -5.06 5.96 9.02
N VAL A 122 -4.53 4.98 8.30
CA VAL A 122 -3.22 4.36 8.54
C VAL A 122 -2.35 4.58 7.32
N GLU A 123 -1.06 4.86 7.52
CA GLU A 123 -0.09 4.90 6.43
C GLU A 123 1.13 4.05 6.74
N ALA A 124 1.69 3.43 5.71
CA ALA A 124 2.90 2.64 5.82
C ALA A 124 3.71 2.68 4.52
N TYR A 125 5.00 2.36 4.66
CA TYR A 125 5.93 2.21 3.57
C TYR A 125 6.26 0.73 3.34
N PHE A 126 6.06 0.28 2.10
CA PHE A 126 6.25 -1.11 1.71
C PHE A 126 7.46 -1.24 0.78
N PRO A 127 8.62 -1.71 1.29
CA PRO A 127 9.79 -1.94 0.44
C PRO A 127 9.51 -3.13 -0.51
N TYR A 128 9.88 -3.01 -1.78
CA TYR A 128 9.76 -4.15 -2.70
C TYR A 128 10.80 -5.23 -2.36
N LYS A 129 10.38 -6.50 -2.43
CA LYS A 129 11.26 -7.66 -2.16
C LYS A 129 12.52 -7.64 -3.02
N GLY A 130 13.66 -7.98 -2.42
CA GLY A 130 14.97 -8.02 -3.09
C GLY A 130 15.71 -6.68 -3.14
N ASN A 131 15.12 -5.60 -2.62
CA ASN A 131 15.82 -4.32 -2.49
C ASN A 131 16.55 -4.25 -1.15
N ILE A 132 17.85 -4.55 -1.17
CA ILE A 132 18.80 -4.17 -0.12
C ILE A 132 19.38 -2.79 -0.51
N LYS A 133 19.89 -2.05 0.47
CA LYS A 133 20.49 -0.73 0.25
C LYS A 133 21.69 -0.86 -0.67
N LEU A 134 21.86 0.09 -1.61
CA LEU A 134 23.16 0.29 -2.25
C LEU A 134 24.14 0.73 -1.15
N ASP A 135 25.33 0.13 -1.13
CA ASP A 135 26.40 0.27 -0.14
C ASP A 135 26.32 1.48 0.78
N SER A 136 26.33 1.21 2.10
CA SER A 136 26.48 2.21 3.18
C SER A 136 25.47 3.37 3.20
N SER A 137 24.53 3.45 2.26
CA SER A 137 23.63 4.59 2.15
C SER A 137 22.60 4.61 3.28
N ARG A 138 22.47 5.79 3.91
CA ARG A 138 21.37 6.05 4.85
C ARG A 138 20.03 6.22 4.12
N ILE A 139 20.07 6.58 2.83
CA ILE A 139 18.89 6.73 1.98
C ILE A 139 18.27 5.35 1.71
N GLY A 140 16.94 5.29 1.84
CA GLY A 140 16.17 4.06 1.91
C GLY A 140 16.13 3.21 0.63
N ASN A 141 15.46 2.07 0.75
CA ASN A 141 15.16 1.17 -0.36
C ASN A 141 13.98 1.66 -1.18
N ILE A 142 13.90 1.27 -2.45
CA ILE A 142 12.73 1.52 -3.31
C ILE A 142 11.53 0.72 -2.78
N GLY A 143 10.37 1.38 -2.75
CA GLY A 143 9.13 0.87 -2.17
C GLY A 143 7.94 1.71 -2.60
N GLU A 144 6.80 1.46 -1.97
CA GLU A 144 5.57 2.24 -2.16
C GLU A 144 5.01 2.68 -0.82
N CYS A 145 4.69 3.97 -0.70
CA CYS A 145 3.89 4.47 0.41
C CYS A 145 2.42 4.26 0.06
N GLN A 146 1.64 3.71 1.00
CA GLN A 146 0.19 3.60 0.86
C GLN A 146 -0.49 4.18 2.09
N MET A 147 -1.67 4.73 1.88
CA MET A 147 -2.58 5.14 2.93
C MET A 147 -3.87 4.34 2.84
N CYS A 148 -4.35 3.83 3.96
CA CYS A 148 -5.63 3.16 4.10
C CYS A 148 -6.55 4.03 4.97
N VAL A 149 -7.53 4.66 4.34
CA VAL A 149 -8.56 5.47 5.00
C VAL A 149 -9.57 4.55 5.66
N LYS A 150 -9.71 4.70 6.98
CA LYS A 150 -10.60 3.92 7.84
C LYS A 150 -11.92 4.66 8.07
N ASN A 151 -11.85 5.96 8.33
CA ASN A 151 -13.01 6.82 8.51
C ASN A 151 -13.37 7.50 7.19
N LEU A 152 -14.36 6.98 6.47
CA LEU A 152 -14.77 7.53 5.16
C LEU A 152 -15.28 8.99 5.24
N LYS A 153 -15.63 9.50 6.43
CA LYS A 153 -16.06 10.89 6.58
C LYS A 153 -14.94 11.90 6.32
N CYS A 154 -13.67 11.47 6.36
CA CYS A 154 -12.55 12.33 6.00
C CYS A 154 -12.31 12.41 4.49
N ILE A 155 -13.02 11.63 3.67
CA ILE A 155 -12.95 11.74 2.21
C ILE A 155 -13.72 12.99 1.79
N GLY A 156 -12.97 13.97 1.26
CA GLY A 156 -13.49 15.21 0.73
C GLY A 156 -13.84 15.10 -0.75
N LYS A 157 -13.36 16.08 -1.53
CA LYS A 157 -13.59 16.11 -2.97
C LYS A 157 -12.91 14.92 -3.65
N ILE A 158 -13.61 14.32 -4.60
CA ILE A 158 -13.08 13.30 -5.50
C ILE A 158 -13.15 13.87 -6.91
N SER A 159 -12.06 13.77 -7.66
CA SER A 159 -12.00 14.18 -9.07
C SER A 159 -11.28 13.14 -9.92
N ASP A 160 -11.79 12.91 -11.12
CA ASP A 160 -11.07 12.12 -12.12
C ASP A 160 -9.84 12.90 -12.58
N CYS A 161 -8.67 12.26 -12.53
CA CYS A 161 -7.42 12.81 -13.01
C CYS A 161 -6.76 11.93 -14.08
N THR A 162 -7.51 10.96 -14.64
CA THR A 162 -7.03 10.01 -15.66
C THR A 162 -6.47 10.74 -16.88
N GLU A 163 -7.06 11.85 -17.28
CA GLU A 163 -6.59 12.70 -18.39
C GLU A 163 -5.18 13.29 -18.18
N ARG A 164 -4.72 13.39 -16.92
CA ARG A 164 -3.34 13.81 -16.60
C ARG A 164 -2.30 12.74 -16.95
N ILE A 165 -2.74 11.54 -17.32
CA ILE A 165 -1.88 10.39 -17.59
C ILE A 165 -1.74 10.20 -19.10
N ASN A 166 -0.60 10.63 -19.63
CA ASN A 166 -0.18 10.20 -20.96
C ASN A 166 0.29 8.74 -20.91
N TYR A 167 -0.51 7.80 -21.45
CA TYR A 167 -0.21 6.37 -21.39
C TYR A 167 1.21 6.04 -21.88
N LYS A 168 1.60 6.56 -23.06
CA LYS A 168 2.91 6.27 -23.66
C LYS A 168 4.05 6.73 -22.76
N GLU A 169 3.91 7.89 -22.12
CA GLU A 169 4.90 8.40 -21.18
C GLU A 169 4.96 7.58 -19.89
N TYR A 170 3.81 7.29 -19.27
CA TYR A 170 3.74 6.53 -18.02
C TYR A 170 4.16 5.08 -18.21
N SER A 171 3.85 4.47 -19.36
CA SER A 171 4.33 3.13 -19.74
C SER A 171 5.86 3.12 -19.87
N LYS A 172 6.47 4.12 -20.52
CA LYS A 172 7.93 4.29 -20.56
C LYS A 172 8.53 4.46 -19.16
N LYS A 173 7.93 5.28 -18.29
CA LYS A 173 8.36 5.44 -16.89
C LYS A 173 8.30 4.10 -16.13
N LEU A 174 7.21 3.36 -16.28
CA LEU A 174 7.03 2.06 -15.64
C LEU A 174 8.04 1.01 -16.15
N HIS A 175 8.34 1.01 -17.45
CA HIS A 175 9.38 0.15 -18.03
C HIS A 175 10.76 0.46 -17.41
N LYS A 176 11.16 1.74 -17.40
CA LYS A 176 12.42 2.19 -16.78
C LYS A 176 12.49 1.81 -15.29
N PHE A 177 11.40 2.01 -14.55
CA PHE A 177 11.31 1.60 -13.15
C PHE A 177 11.52 0.10 -12.95
N ASN A 178 10.90 -0.74 -13.78
CA ASN A 178 11.05 -2.19 -13.70
C ASN A 178 12.46 -2.66 -14.10
N GLN A 179 13.07 -2.04 -15.11
CA GLN A 179 14.46 -2.29 -15.49
C GLN A 179 15.41 -1.94 -14.34
N TYR A 180 15.28 -0.74 -13.77
CA TYR A 180 16.06 -0.30 -12.61
C TYR A 180 15.93 -1.27 -11.43
N ARG A 181 14.69 -1.66 -11.09
CA ARG A 181 14.44 -2.63 -10.00
C ARG A 181 15.10 -3.98 -10.27
N THR A 182 15.05 -4.46 -11.51
CA THR A 182 15.65 -5.74 -11.90
C THR A 182 17.17 -5.67 -11.84
N GLN A 183 17.77 -4.59 -12.34
CA GLN A 183 19.21 -4.39 -12.31
C GLN A 183 19.73 -4.30 -10.87
N ARG A 184 19.08 -3.49 -10.03
CA ARG A 184 19.44 -3.34 -8.62
C ARG A 184 19.43 -4.68 -7.86
N ILE A 185 18.47 -5.56 -8.15
CA ILE A 185 18.43 -6.91 -7.56
C ILE A 185 19.62 -7.77 -8.01
N LYS A 186 20.09 -7.61 -9.26
CA LYS A 186 21.28 -8.32 -9.77
C LYS A 186 22.54 -7.81 -9.10
N ASP A 187 22.71 -6.49 -9.01
CA ASP A 187 23.90 -5.84 -8.43
C ASP A 187 24.11 -6.22 -6.95
N ILE A 188 23.03 -6.54 -6.23
CA ILE A 188 23.08 -6.98 -4.83
C ILE A 188 23.50 -8.46 -4.69
N LYS A 189 23.30 -9.27 -5.73
CA LYS A 189 23.57 -10.72 -5.72
C LYS A 189 24.93 -11.09 -6.29
N SER A 190 25.58 -10.19 -7.01
CA SER A 190 26.95 -10.31 -7.53
C SER A 190 27.96 -9.93 -6.46
#